data_AF-A0A0R1UPG5-F1
#
_entry.id   AF-A0A0R1UPG5-F1
#
_cell.length_a   1.000
_cell.length_b   1.000
_cell.length_c   1.000
_cell.angle_alpha   90.00
_cell.angle_beta   90.00
_cell.angle_gamma   90.00
#
_symmetry.space_group_name_H-M   'P 1'
#
loop_
_entity.id
_entity.type
_entity.pdbx_description
1 polymer ?
#
loop_
_entity_poly.entity_id
_entity_poly.type
_entity_poly.pdbx_seq_one_letter_code
_entity_poly.pdbx_strand_id
1 'polypeptide(L)'
;MKKRLAIGGLLLLLVMGGLTLSHVTRQSQPHPSSATPTASSRKVAPKLTRSDLRHNRKLTYSAIIYFAIKHSQLQRWQEVSDFKLGWQVESYPKNGGTKYLVWPDQHIQDSAKNLAPNWFRLTDSQHVLYDSMIVHSFRKDQTKTATLREIVNQINADHAATKVRAMPQRLTVVTH
;
A
#
# COMPACT_ATOMS: atom_id res chain seq x y z
N MET A 1 13.87 -54.33 -39.91
CA MET A 1 13.11 -54.77 -38.72
C MET A 1 11.76 -54.06 -38.72
N LYS A 2 10.69 -54.84 -38.61
CA LYS A 2 9.26 -54.45 -38.66
C LYS A 2 8.90 -53.68 -37.38
N LYS A 3 8.03 -52.66 -37.37
CA LYS A 3 6.56 -52.79 -37.45
C LYS A 3 5.92 -51.54 -38.05
N ARG A 4 4.94 -51.77 -38.92
CA ARG A 4 4.03 -50.80 -39.53
C ARG A 4 2.59 -51.13 -39.09
N LEU A 5 1.79 -50.06 -38.98
CA LEU A 5 0.36 -49.92 -39.36
C LEU A 5 -0.76 -50.64 -38.58
N ALA A 6 -1.76 -49.84 -38.17
CA ALA A 6 -3.20 -49.91 -38.50
C ALA A 6 -4.01 -49.25 -37.35
N ILE A 7 -4.59 -48.05 -37.46
CA ILE A 7 -5.81 -47.63 -38.18
C ILE A 7 -7.00 -48.58 -37.97
N GLY A 8 -8.00 -48.05 -37.24
CA GLY A 8 -9.38 -48.02 -37.72
C GLY A 8 -10.36 -49.06 -37.17
N GLY A 9 -11.29 -48.56 -36.35
CA GLY A 9 -12.71 -48.60 -36.75
C GLY A 9 -13.61 -49.68 -36.14
N LEU A 10 -14.79 -49.20 -35.72
CA LEU A 10 -16.09 -49.87 -35.74
C LEU A 10 -16.24 -51.08 -34.78
N LEU A 11 -16.95 -50.88 -33.67
CA LEU A 11 -18.41 -51.01 -33.54
C LEU A 11 -18.85 -52.44 -33.23
N LEU A 12 -19.84 -52.48 -32.35
CA LEU A 12 -20.89 -53.48 -32.20
C LEU A 12 -20.63 -54.68 -31.28
N LEU A 13 -21.62 -54.84 -30.38
CA LEU A 13 -22.04 -56.03 -29.61
C LEU A 13 -21.34 -56.18 -28.25
N LEU A 14 -21.99 -56.17 -27.08
CA LEU A 14 -23.35 -56.51 -26.65
C LEU A 14 -23.72 -55.61 -25.44
N VAL A 15 -24.87 -54.94 -25.33
CA VAL A 15 -26.27 -55.40 -25.11
C VAL A 15 -26.52 -56.02 -23.73
N MET A 16 -27.55 -55.48 -23.07
CA MET A 16 -28.14 -55.76 -21.74
C MET A 16 -27.50 -55.03 -20.54
N GLY A 17 -28.22 -54.23 -19.74
CA GLY A 17 -29.64 -53.96 -19.69
C GLY A 17 -29.94 -52.93 -18.58
N GLY A 18 -31.15 -52.38 -18.59
CA GLY A 18 -31.60 -51.51 -17.51
C GLY A 18 -32.62 -50.48 -17.97
N LEU A 19 -33.84 -50.95 -18.24
CA LEU A 19 -35.04 -50.10 -18.31
C LEU A 19 -35.26 -49.47 -16.92
N THR A 20 -35.13 -48.15 -16.81
CA THR A 20 -35.77 -47.39 -15.74
C THR A 20 -36.55 -46.21 -16.32
N LEU A 21 -37.86 -46.31 -16.12
CA LEU A 21 -38.87 -45.31 -16.40
C LEU A 21 -38.51 -44.00 -15.68
N SER A 22 -38.28 -42.92 -16.43
CA SER A 22 -38.10 -41.59 -15.84
C SER A 22 -39.17 -40.65 -16.36
N HIS A 23 -40.04 -40.24 -15.43
CA HIS A 23 -41.15 -39.34 -15.64
C HIS A 23 -40.68 -38.00 -16.23
N VAL A 24 -41.35 -37.57 -17.29
CA VAL A 24 -41.21 -36.22 -17.85
C VAL A 24 -41.88 -35.25 -16.90
N THR A 25 -41.08 -34.54 -16.10
CA THR A 25 -41.48 -33.29 -15.43
C THR A 25 -41.02 -32.12 -16.28
N ARG A 26 -41.97 -31.39 -16.87
CA ARG A 26 -41.72 -30.07 -17.48
C ARG A 26 -41.28 -29.10 -16.39
N GLN A 27 -40.00 -28.77 -16.34
CA GLN A 27 -39.51 -27.62 -15.60
C GLN A 27 -39.80 -26.34 -16.39
N SER A 28 -40.69 -25.51 -15.86
CA SER A 28 -40.85 -24.13 -16.29
C SER A 28 -39.58 -23.36 -15.97
N GLN A 29 -38.90 -22.83 -16.99
CA GLN A 29 -37.75 -21.93 -16.81
C GLN A 29 -38.19 -20.65 -16.06
N PRO A 30 -37.52 -20.28 -14.96
CA PRO A 30 -37.72 -18.96 -14.36
C PRO A 30 -37.06 -17.90 -15.25
N HIS A 31 -37.85 -16.90 -15.64
CA HIS A 31 -37.34 -15.68 -16.26
C HIS A 31 -36.31 -14.99 -15.34
N PRO A 32 -35.15 -14.53 -15.84
CA PRO A 32 -34.24 -13.73 -15.05
C PRO A 32 -34.87 -12.36 -14.78
N SER A 33 -35.11 -12.06 -13.50
CA SER A 33 -35.53 -10.74 -13.06
C SER A 33 -34.32 -9.81 -13.14
N SER A 34 -34.36 -8.82 -14.04
CA SER A 34 -33.33 -7.79 -14.16
C SER A 34 -33.33 -6.92 -12.91
N ALA A 35 -32.46 -7.24 -11.96
CA ALA A 35 -32.17 -6.37 -10.83
C ALA A 35 -31.43 -5.13 -11.34
N THR A 36 -32.09 -3.98 -11.30
CA THR A 36 -31.47 -2.68 -11.56
C THR A 36 -30.32 -2.47 -10.56
N PRO A 37 -29.08 -2.21 -11.00
CA PRO A 37 -27.98 -1.98 -10.07
C PRO A 37 -28.22 -0.65 -9.34
N THR A 38 -28.56 -0.73 -8.06
CA THR A 38 -28.62 0.44 -7.18
C THR A 38 -27.21 1.02 -7.09
N ALA A 39 -27.02 2.21 -7.69
CA ALA A 39 -25.74 2.91 -7.65
C ALA A 39 -25.37 3.21 -6.19
N SER A 40 -24.40 2.48 -5.66
CA SER A 40 -23.80 2.77 -4.36
C SER A 40 -23.10 4.12 -4.45
N SER A 41 -23.67 5.15 -3.82
CA SER A 41 -23.02 6.47 -3.75
C SER A 41 -21.75 6.33 -2.88
N ARG A 42 -20.60 6.26 -3.55
CA ARG A 42 -19.31 6.17 -2.87
C ARG A 42 -19.10 7.44 -2.07
N LYS A 43 -19.28 7.37 -0.74
CA LYS A 43 -19.02 8.50 0.16
C LYS A 43 -17.59 9.01 -0.07
N VAL A 44 -17.47 10.25 -0.53
CA VAL A 44 -16.18 10.91 -0.69
C VAL A 44 -15.58 11.08 0.70
N ALA A 45 -14.39 10.53 0.91
CA ALA A 45 -13.71 10.69 2.19
C ALA A 45 -13.44 12.18 2.46
N PRO A 46 -13.60 12.64 3.72
CA PRO A 46 -13.35 14.03 4.05
C PRO A 46 -11.91 14.40 3.70
N LYS A 47 -11.65 15.65 3.32
CA LYS A 47 -10.29 16.13 3.09
C LYS A 47 -9.45 16.02 4.37
N LEU A 48 -8.17 15.75 4.22
CA LEU A 48 -7.21 15.82 5.33
C LEU A 48 -7.00 17.28 5.73
N THR A 49 -6.95 17.56 7.03
CA THR A 49 -6.69 18.92 7.53
C THR A 49 -5.41 18.99 8.37
N ARG A 50 -4.85 20.19 8.55
CA ARG A 50 -3.74 20.38 9.50
C ARG A 50 -4.15 20.11 10.95
N SER A 51 -5.43 20.31 11.29
CA SER A 51 -5.95 19.99 12.62
C SER A 51 -5.90 18.49 12.89
N ASP A 52 -6.21 17.68 11.87
CA ASP A 52 -6.11 16.21 11.95
C ASP A 52 -4.67 15.80 12.31
N LEU A 53 -3.67 16.45 11.72
CA LEU A 53 -2.26 16.17 11.98
C LEU A 53 -1.84 16.58 13.39
N ARG A 54 -2.21 17.78 13.85
CA ARG A 54 -1.78 18.32 15.17
C ARG A 54 -2.10 17.41 16.35
N HIS A 55 -3.19 16.66 16.29
CA HIS A 55 -3.64 15.81 17.40
C HIS A 55 -3.23 14.34 17.25
N ASN A 56 -2.59 13.96 16.14
CA ASN A 56 -2.22 12.58 15.87
C ASN A 56 -0.82 12.49 15.26
N ARG A 57 0.16 12.11 16.09
CA ARG A 57 1.57 11.98 15.68
C ARG A 57 1.76 10.93 14.59
N LYS A 58 1.12 9.75 14.69
CA LYS A 58 1.25 8.71 13.66
C LYS A 58 0.67 9.16 12.32
N LEU A 59 -0.45 9.88 12.33
CA LEU A 59 -1.02 10.46 11.12
C LEU A 59 -0.13 11.55 10.53
N THR A 60 0.49 12.37 11.37
CA THR A 60 1.50 13.35 10.94
C THR A 60 2.67 12.67 10.25
N TYR A 61 3.26 11.64 10.86
CA TYR A 61 4.36 10.89 10.26
C TYR A 61 3.94 10.21 8.96
N SER A 62 2.73 9.65 8.92
CA SER A 62 2.18 9.05 7.70
C SER A 62 2.05 10.06 6.56
N ALA A 63 1.56 11.26 6.84
CA ALA A 63 1.45 12.33 5.84
C ALA A 63 2.83 12.78 5.33
N ILE A 64 3.78 12.95 6.24
CA ILE A 64 5.18 13.29 5.93
C ILE A 64 5.83 12.21 5.06
N ILE A 65 5.71 10.94 5.44
CA ILE A 65 6.28 9.80 4.71
C ILE A 65 5.64 9.67 3.31
N TYR A 66 4.31 9.78 3.22
CA TYR A 66 3.61 9.75 1.92
C TYR A 66 4.15 10.84 0.99
N PHE A 67 4.24 12.07 1.48
CA PHE A 67 4.76 13.20 0.69
C PHE A 67 6.22 12.98 0.31
N ALA A 68 7.04 12.46 1.21
CA ALA A 68 8.43 12.16 0.94
C ALA A 68 8.58 11.16 -0.22
N ILE A 69 7.86 10.05 -0.17
CA ILE A 69 7.91 9.00 -1.19
C ILE A 69 7.40 9.52 -2.55
N LYS A 70 6.32 10.30 -2.56
CA LYS A 70 5.63 10.69 -3.80
C LYS A 70 6.11 12.00 -4.41
N HIS A 71 6.55 12.94 -3.59
CA HIS A 71 6.72 14.34 -3.99
C HIS A 71 8.06 14.95 -3.60
N SER A 72 8.89 14.28 -2.78
CA SER A 72 10.18 14.88 -2.41
C SER A 72 11.19 14.90 -3.55
N GLN A 73 11.11 13.93 -4.47
CA GLN A 73 12.12 13.63 -5.50
C GLN A 73 13.47 13.17 -4.93
N LEU A 74 13.57 12.93 -3.63
CA LEU A 74 14.74 12.33 -3.00
C LEU A 74 14.75 10.83 -3.31
N GLN A 75 15.70 10.37 -4.13
CA GLN A 75 15.72 8.99 -4.65
C GLN A 75 15.68 7.94 -3.55
N ARG A 76 16.40 8.15 -2.45
CA ARG A 76 16.49 7.18 -1.37
C ARG A 76 15.16 6.96 -0.64
N TRP A 77 14.24 7.92 -0.66
CA TRP A 77 12.89 7.71 -0.11
C TRP A 77 12.09 6.66 -0.88
N GLN A 78 12.56 6.22 -2.06
CA GLN A 78 11.98 5.07 -2.75
C GLN A 78 12.29 3.74 -2.05
N GLU A 79 13.34 3.65 -1.22
CA GLU A 79 13.65 2.46 -0.41
C GLU A 79 12.54 2.15 0.60
N VAL A 80 11.83 3.19 1.06
CA VAL A 80 10.71 3.08 2.01
C VAL A 80 9.36 3.15 1.30
N SER A 81 9.28 2.87 0.00
CA SER A 81 8.05 3.06 -0.78
C SER A 81 7.03 1.92 -0.69
N ASP A 82 7.33 0.83 0.04
CA ASP A 82 6.39 -0.28 0.21
C ASP A 82 5.34 -0.01 1.29
N PHE A 83 4.16 0.46 0.84
CA PHE A 83 3.00 0.72 1.70
C PHE A 83 2.39 -0.54 2.33
N LYS A 84 2.78 -1.75 1.90
CA LYS A 84 2.31 -3.02 2.48
C LYS A 84 3.11 -3.39 3.72
N LEU A 85 4.43 -3.29 3.65
CA LEU A 85 5.33 -3.52 4.78
C LEU A 85 5.18 -2.44 5.87
N GLY A 86 4.85 -1.22 5.46
CA GLY A 86 4.67 -0.13 6.41
C GLY A 86 6.01 0.44 6.88
N TRP A 87 6.01 1.09 8.04
CA TRP A 87 7.20 1.79 8.53
C TRP A 87 7.36 1.68 10.02
N GLN A 88 8.62 1.60 10.45
CA GLN A 88 9.01 1.90 11.83
C GLN A 88 9.65 3.29 11.84
N VAL A 89 9.10 4.19 12.64
CA VAL A 89 9.64 5.53 12.86
C VAL A 89 10.35 5.55 14.20
N GLU A 90 11.66 5.78 14.19
CA GLU A 90 12.45 5.93 15.40
C GLU A 90 12.69 7.41 15.70
N SER A 91 12.29 7.85 16.89
CA SER A 91 12.41 9.21 17.38
C SER A 91 13.66 9.34 18.25
N TYR A 92 14.60 10.16 17.83
CA TYR A 92 15.83 10.50 18.57
C TYR A 92 15.80 11.98 18.99
N PRO A 93 15.31 12.30 20.20
CA PRO A 93 15.39 13.64 20.76
C PRO A 93 16.85 13.99 21.07
N LYS A 94 17.33 15.14 20.58
CA LYS A 94 18.63 15.72 20.92
C LYS A 94 18.50 17.23 21.14
N ASN A 95 19.47 17.83 21.84
CA ASN A 95 19.57 19.28 22.00
C ASN A 95 19.61 19.93 20.61
N GLY A 96 18.54 20.62 20.20
CA GLY A 96 18.35 21.16 18.85
C GLY A 96 17.26 20.46 18.01
N GLY A 97 16.46 19.58 18.60
CA GLY A 97 15.23 19.03 18.01
C GLY A 97 15.30 17.54 17.69
N THR A 98 14.14 16.90 17.53
CA THR A 98 14.02 15.45 17.32
C THR A 98 14.32 15.04 15.89
N LYS A 99 15.20 14.05 15.71
CA LYS A 99 15.45 13.36 14.44
C LYS A 99 14.54 12.13 14.32
N TYR A 100 13.84 11.97 13.20
CA TYR A 100 12.94 10.85 12.96
C TYR A 100 13.47 9.97 11.83
N LEU A 101 13.98 8.79 12.17
CA LEU A 101 14.47 7.79 11.22
C LEU A 101 13.29 6.95 10.73
N VAL A 102 13.23 6.66 9.43
CA VAL A 102 12.11 5.93 8.81
C VAL A 102 12.61 4.67 8.15
N TRP A 103 12.27 3.52 8.72
CA TRP A 103 12.62 2.21 8.21
C TRP A 103 11.51 1.62 7.30
N PRO A 104 11.87 0.80 6.29
CA PRO A 104 10.95 0.30 5.26
C PRO A 104 10.03 -0.85 5.69
N ASP A 105 10.01 -1.20 6.98
CA ASP A 105 9.15 -2.25 7.54
C ASP A 105 8.75 -1.85 8.97
N GLN A 106 7.46 -1.98 9.30
CA GLN A 106 6.92 -1.67 10.63
C GLN A 106 7.44 -2.60 11.75
N HIS A 107 7.95 -3.78 11.40
CA HIS A 107 8.48 -4.81 12.29
C HIS A 107 9.97 -5.08 12.05
N ILE A 108 10.69 -4.15 11.42
CA ILE A 108 12.13 -4.29 11.24
C ILE A 108 12.82 -4.56 12.58
N GLN A 109 13.71 -5.54 12.58
CA GLN A 109 14.51 -5.94 13.73
C GLN A 109 15.84 -5.19 13.74
N ASP A 110 16.45 -5.01 14.90
CA ASP A 110 17.71 -4.27 15.03
C ASP A 110 18.85 -4.87 14.20
N SER A 111 18.88 -6.20 14.05
CA SER A 111 19.86 -6.90 13.21
C SER A 111 19.75 -6.58 11.72
N ALA A 112 18.61 -6.02 11.26
CA ALA A 112 18.41 -5.58 9.88
C ALA A 112 18.76 -4.09 9.68
N LYS A 113 19.04 -3.35 10.76
CA LYS A 113 19.34 -1.90 10.74
C LYS A 113 20.83 -1.64 10.49
N ASN A 114 21.31 -1.99 9.31
CA ASN A 114 22.76 -1.94 8.99
C ASN A 114 23.23 -0.59 8.42
N LEU A 115 22.31 0.25 7.92
CA LEU A 115 22.61 1.58 7.38
C LEU A 115 21.60 2.59 7.89
N ALA A 116 22.07 3.78 8.25
CA ALA A 116 21.19 4.86 8.68
C ALA A 116 20.11 5.13 7.61
N PRO A 117 18.82 5.11 7.96
CA PRO A 117 17.73 5.17 7.00
C PRO A 117 17.48 6.62 6.56
N ASN A 118 16.48 6.80 5.69
CA ASN A 118 15.93 8.12 5.41
C ASN A 118 15.40 8.74 6.70
N TRP A 119 15.49 10.06 6.83
CA TRP A 119 15.01 10.73 8.02
C TRP A 119 14.40 12.09 7.72
N PHE A 120 13.60 12.57 8.66
CA PHE A 120 13.08 13.94 8.65
C PHE A 120 13.20 14.58 10.02
N ARG A 121 13.10 15.91 10.05
CA ARG A 121 12.99 16.71 11.28
C ARG A 121 11.83 17.68 11.15
N LEU A 122 11.13 17.88 12.25
CA LEU A 122 10.25 19.02 12.42
C LEU A 122 11.12 20.17 12.92
N THR A 123 11.37 21.17 12.09
CA THR A 123 12.17 22.34 12.49
C THR A 123 11.37 23.30 13.36
N ASP A 124 10.04 23.27 13.17
CA ASP A 124 9.05 23.90 14.03
C ASP A 124 7.71 23.14 13.92
N SER A 125 6.60 23.72 14.36
CA SER A 125 5.28 23.09 14.30
C SER A 125 4.69 22.96 12.88
N GLN A 126 5.31 23.56 11.86
CA GLN A 126 4.80 23.66 10.49
C GLN A 126 5.79 23.16 9.43
N HIS A 127 7.09 23.23 9.66
CA HIS A 127 8.11 22.93 8.65
C HIS A 127 8.73 21.55 8.86
N VAL A 128 8.90 20.83 7.75
CA VAL A 128 9.49 19.51 7.67
C VAL A 128 10.73 19.58 6.80
N LEU A 129 11.88 19.26 7.38
CA LEU A 129 13.12 19.05 6.65
C LEU A 129 13.30 17.56 6.41
N TYR A 130 13.33 17.16 5.15
CA TYR A 130 13.71 15.84 4.68
C TYR A 130 15.21 15.82 4.40
N ASP A 131 15.87 14.77 4.83
CA ASP A 131 17.29 14.57 4.59
C ASP A 131 17.55 13.14 4.15
N SER A 132 18.38 13.02 3.13
CA SER A 132 18.74 11.77 2.51
C SER A 132 20.25 11.74 2.27
N MET A 133 20.93 10.89 3.04
CA MET A 133 22.36 10.64 2.84
C MET A 133 22.56 9.85 1.54
N ILE A 134 23.49 10.28 0.69
CA ILE A 134 23.86 9.51 -0.50
C ILE A 134 24.99 8.54 -0.13
N VAL A 135 24.64 7.31 0.23
CA VAL A 135 25.64 6.26 0.44
C VAL A 135 26.27 5.95 -0.91
N HIS A 136 27.61 6.01 -0.99
CA HIS A 136 28.46 5.81 -2.19
C HIS A 136 28.69 7.01 -3.12
N SER A 137 28.44 8.24 -2.70
CA SER A 137 28.90 9.40 -3.47
C SER A 137 29.58 10.44 -2.59
N PHE A 138 30.66 11.05 -3.09
CA PHE A 138 31.25 12.27 -2.53
C PHE A 138 30.35 13.51 -2.70
N ARG A 139 29.08 13.32 -3.07
CA ARG A 139 28.13 14.42 -3.27
C ARG A 139 27.50 14.79 -1.93
N LYS A 140 27.19 16.07 -1.80
CA LYS A 140 26.49 16.64 -0.65
C LYS A 140 25.14 15.96 -0.46
N ASP A 141 24.76 15.73 0.79
CA ASP A 141 23.44 15.22 1.18
C ASP A 141 22.33 16.01 0.50
N GLN A 142 21.31 15.30 0.03
CA GLN A 142 20.14 15.93 -0.59
C GLN A 142 19.10 16.21 0.48
N THR A 143 18.69 17.48 0.55
CA THR A 143 17.67 17.93 1.48
C THR A 143 16.49 18.55 0.73
N LYS A 144 15.33 18.49 1.35
CA LYS A 144 14.13 19.21 0.91
C LYS A 144 13.38 19.73 2.11
N THR A 145 12.83 20.92 2.00
CA THR A 145 11.91 21.47 3.00
C THR A 145 10.51 21.51 2.42
N ALA A 146 9.50 21.18 3.23
CA ALA A 146 8.10 21.41 2.92
C ALA A 146 7.34 21.82 4.18
N THR A 147 6.25 22.53 4.02
CA THR A 147 5.33 22.83 5.12
C THR A 147 4.27 21.74 5.27
N LEU A 148 3.73 21.56 6.47
CA LEU A 148 2.56 20.71 6.71
C LEU A 148 1.35 21.16 5.89
N ARG A 149 1.25 22.45 5.55
CA ARG A 149 0.21 22.96 4.65
C ARG A 149 0.39 22.41 3.23
N GLU A 150 1.59 22.50 2.67
CA GLU A 150 1.90 21.96 1.34
C GLU A 150 1.67 20.45 1.31
N ILE A 151 2.14 19.73 2.33
CA ILE A 151 1.94 18.28 2.47
C ILE A 151 0.45 17.92 2.43
N VAL A 152 -0.37 18.59 3.26
CA VAL A 152 -1.82 18.34 3.31
C VAL A 152 -2.51 18.70 1.99
N ASN A 153 -2.15 19.84 1.40
CA ASN A 153 -2.72 20.27 0.12
C ASN A 153 -2.41 19.25 -0.98
N GLN A 154 -1.17 18.78 -1.06
CA GLN A 154 -0.76 17.80 -2.06
C GLN A 154 -1.45 16.44 -1.84
N ILE A 155 -1.53 15.94 -0.60
CA ILE A 155 -2.26 14.70 -0.29
C ILE A 155 -3.72 14.78 -0.71
N ASN A 156 -4.36 15.94 -0.51
CA ASN A 156 -5.74 16.16 -0.92
C ASN A 156 -5.88 16.28 -2.44
N ALA A 157 -4.92 16.92 -3.13
CA ALA A 157 -4.88 17.00 -4.59
C ALA A 157 -4.68 15.62 -5.24
N ASP A 158 -3.92 14.74 -4.59
CA ASP A 158 -3.74 13.34 -5.00
C ASP A 158 -4.97 12.45 -4.72
N HIS A 159 -6.03 12.99 -4.09
CA HIS A 159 -7.15 12.22 -3.55
C HIS A 159 -6.70 11.09 -2.59
N ALA A 160 -5.56 11.26 -1.91
CA ALA A 160 -4.92 10.23 -1.10
C ALA A 160 -5.29 10.27 0.39
N ALA A 161 -6.24 11.13 0.79
CA ALA A 161 -6.60 11.32 2.20
C ALA A 161 -7.01 10.01 2.90
N THR A 162 -7.81 9.16 2.26
CA THR A 162 -8.19 7.83 2.81
C THR A 162 -6.97 6.94 3.01
N LYS A 163 -6.07 6.90 2.02
CA LYS A 163 -4.85 6.10 2.08
C LYS A 163 -3.96 6.54 3.23
N VAL A 164 -3.71 7.85 3.35
CA VAL A 164 -2.89 8.42 4.44
C VAL A 164 -3.52 8.17 5.80
N ARG A 165 -4.87 8.21 5.93
CA ARG A 165 -5.55 7.88 7.19
C ARG A 165 -5.46 6.40 7.58
N ALA A 166 -5.22 5.49 6.63
CA ALA A 166 -5.02 4.08 6.91
C ALA A 166 -3.56 3.74 7.28
N MET A 167 -2.59 4.52 6.80
CA MET A 167 -1.15 4.30 7.05
C MET A 167 -0.76 4.19 8.54
N PRO A 168 -1.37 4.90 9.51
CA PRO A 168 -1.06 4.74 10.93
C PRO A 168 -1.21 3.30 11.46
N GLN A 169 -2.05 2.47 10.83
CA GLN A 169 -2.20 1.05 11.18
C GLN A 169 -0.98 0.21 10.81
N ARG A 170 -0.16 0.72 9.89
CA ARG A 170 1.09 0.11 9.42
C ARG A 170 2.33 0.92 9.83
N LEU A 171 2.20 1.66 10.94
CA LEU A 171 3.24 2.53 11.43
C LEU A 171 3.51 2.26 12.91
N THR A 172 4.72 1.80 13.19
CA THR A 172 5.26 1.65 14.55
C THR A 172 6.09 2.88 14.89
N VAL A 173 6.02 3.35 16.14
CA VAL A 173 6.89 4.44 16.61
C VAL A 173 7.70 3.92 17.79
N VAL A 174 9.01 4.05 17.71
CA VAL A 174 9.96 3.75 18.79
C VAL A 174 10.61 5.07 19.20
N THR A 175 10.79 5.29 20.50
CA THR A 175 11.46 6.49 21.02
C THR A 175 12.72 6.08 21.76
N HIS A 176 13.83 6.77 21.48
CA HIS A 176 15.13 6.55 22.08
C HIS A 176 15.54 7.73 22.96
#